data_AF-A0A964ZBS8-F1
#
_entry.id   AF-A0A964ZBS8-F1
#
_cell.length_a   1.000
_cell.length_b   1.000
_cell.length_c   1.000
_cell.angle_alpha   90.00
_cell.angle_beta   90.00
_cell.angle_gamma   90.00
#
_symmetry.space_group_name_H-M   'P 1'
#
loop_
_entity.id
_entity.type
_entity.pdbx_description
1 polymer ?
#
loop_
_entity_poly.entity_id
_entity_poly.type
_entity_poly.pdbx_seq_one_letter_code
_entity_poly.pdbx_strand_id
1 'polypeptide(L)'
;NRVVTMYLDYAEDQATRQRPMHMADWVQKLDSFLAFNERNVLTHAGTVSAEMAQRHADEEFAKHTAALRIREATEPTSDFDKAVERIQGLDPQPPQKPAPESRPVKRKQNPKETGD
;
A
#
# COMPACT_ATOMS: atom_id res chain seq x y z
N ASN A 1 2.71 -10.89 5.60
CA ASN A 1 2.00 -11.69 6.61
C ASN A 1 2.64 -11.50 8.01
N ARG A 2 2.71 -10.25 8.52
CA ARG A 2 3.61 -9.89 9.65
C ARG A 2 3.01 -10.15 11.05
N VAL A 3 1.70 -10.00 11.19
CA VAL A 3 0.98 -10.16 12.47
C VAL A 3 0.91 -11.61 12.92
N VAL A 4 0.79 -12.54 11.96
CA VAL A 4 0.78 -13.98 12.24
C VAL A 4 2.12 -14.42 12.83
N THR A 5 3.24 -14.04 12.20
CA THR A 5 4.59 -14.36 12.71
C THR A 5 4.78 -13.84 14.13
N MET A 6 4.48 -12.57 14.37
CA MET A 6 4.63 -11.97 15.70
C MET A 6 3.75 -12.61 16.78
N TYR A 7 2.56 -13.10 16.42
CA TYR A 7 1.70 -13.84 17.35
C TYR A 7 2.25 -15.25 17.66
N LEU A 8 2.84 -15.92 16.66
CA LEU A 8 3.49 -17.22 16.86
C LEU A 8 4.76 -17.08 17.71
N ASP A 9 5.56 -16.04 17.51
CA ASP A 9 6.73 -15.75 18.34
C ASP A 9 6.32 -15.50 19.81
N TYR A 10 5.21 -14.78 20.01
CA TYR A 10 4.62 -14.61 21.35
C TYR A 10 4.20 -15.95 21.96
N ALA A 11 3.55 -16.81 21.18
CA ALA A 11 3.13 -18.12 21.65
C ALA A 11 4.31 -19.03 22.03
N GLU A 12 5.40 -18.97 21.23
CA GLU A 12 6.65 -19.67 21.48
C GLU A 12 7.31 -19.21 22.80
N ASP A 13 7.36 -17.90 23.07
CA ASP A 13 7.87 -17.37 24.35
C ASP A 13 7.05 -17.88 25.54
N GLN A 14 5.71 -17.90 25.43
CA GLN A 14 4.87 -18.42 26.52
C GLN A 14 5.08 -19.92 26.74
N ALA A 15 5.23 -20.71 25.67
CA ALA A 15 5.51 -22.14 25.75
C ALA A 15 6.90 -22.41 26.37
N THR A 16 7.91 -21.64 25.96
CA THR A 16 9.29 -21.73 26.49
C THR A 16 9.33 -21.44 27.99
N ARG A 17 8.50 -20.50 28.45
CA ARG A 17 8.35 -20.16 29.88
C ARG A 17 7.49 -21.14 30.67
N GLN A 18 7.04 -22.24 30.05
CA GLN A 18 6.17 -23.24 30.66
C GLN A 18 4.92 -22.64 31.29
N ARG A 19 4.33 -21.63 30.64
CA ARG A 19 3.05 -21.05 31.07
C ARG A 19 1.90 -21.85 30.48
N PRO A 20 1.18 -22.67 31.27
CA PRO A 20 0.03 -23.39 30.75
C PRO A 20 -1.06 -22.39 30.36
N MET A 21 -1.59 -22.54 29.15
CA MET A 21 -2.73 -21.78 28.65
C MET A 21 -3.71 -22.72 27.96
N HIS A 22 -4.99 -22.44 28.16
CA HIS A 22 -6.08 -23.13 27.49
C HIS A 22 -6.44 -22.42 26.19
N MET A 23 -7.17 -23.09 25.30
CA MET A 23 -7.60 -22.50 24.02
C MET A 23 -8.39 -21.19 24.19
N ALA A 24 -9.18 -21.06 25.27
CA ALA A 24 -9.91 -19.83 25.57
C ALA A 24 -8.96 -18.65 25.91
N ASP A 25 -7.86 -18.92 26.61
CA ASP A 25 -6.86 -17.92 26.97
C ASP A 25 -6.17 -17.39 25.71
N TRP A 26 -5.87 -18.27 24.75
CA TRP A 26 -5.28 -17.91 23.46
C TRP A 26 -6.17 -16.96 22.65
N VAL A 27 -7.49 -17.20 22.64
CA VAL A 27 -8.47 -16.32 21.98
C VAL A 27 -8.42 -14.92 22.59
N GLN A 28 -8.51 -14.80 23.92
CA GLN A 28 -8.44 -13.49 24.57
C GLN A 28 -7.11 -12.76 24.33
N LYS A 29 -5.99 -13.50 24.32
CA LYS A 29 -4.67 -12.93 24.02
C LYS A 29 -4.58 -12.47 22.58
N LEU A 30 -5.18 -13.18 21.63
CA LEU A 30 -5.23 -12.77 20.22
C LEU A 30 -6.02 -11.47 20.05
N ASP A 31 -7.19 -11.36 20.68
CA ASP A 31 -8.00 -10.13 20.62
C ASP A 31 -7.24 -8.93 21.20
N SER A 32 -6.61 -9.12 22.36
CA SER A 32 -5.77 -8.09 23.00
C SER A 32 -4.58 -7.69 22.13
N PHE A 33 -3.95 -8.67 21.48
CA PHE A 33 -2.82 -8.47 20.58
C PHE A 33 -3.22 -7.70 19.32
N LEU A 34 -4.38 -8.01 18.74
CA LEU A 34 -4.91 -7.26 17.59
C LEU A 34 -5.23 -5.82 17.98
N ALA A 35 -5.90 -5.60 19.12
CA ALA A 35 -6.18 -4.26 19.62
C ALA A 35 -4.91 -3.44 19.88
N PHE A 36 -3.88 -4.05 20.48
CA PHE A 36 -2.58 -3.40 20.70
C PHE A 36 -1.89 -2.98 19.40
N ASN A 37 -2.10 -3.74 18.32
CA ASN A 37 -1.55 -3.44 16.99
C ASN A 37 -2.47 -2.54 16.14
N GLU A 38 -3.40 -1.82 16.78
CA GLU A 38 -4.38 -0.94 16.13
C GLU A 38 -5.21 -1.65 15.05
N ARG A 39 -5.47 -2.96 15.25
CA ARG A 39 -6.32 -3.75 14.38
C ARG A 39 -7.69 -3.94 15.01
N ASN A 40 -8.72 -3.71 14.20
CA ASN A 40 -10.08 -3.97 14.62
C ASN A 40 -10.30 -5.46 14.84
N VAL A 41 -10.73 -5.82 16.05
CA VAL A 41 -11.22 -7.15 16.39
C VAL A 41 -12.65 -7.26 15.89
N LEU A 42 -12.94 -8.29 15.07
CA LEU A 42 -14.27 -8.52 14.57
C LEU A 42 -15.15 -9.14 15.66
N THR A 43 -15.78 -8.29 16.46
CA THR A 43 -16.62 -8.71 17.60
C THR A 43 -18.02 -9.17 17.18
N HIS A 44 -18.39 -8.99 15.91
CA HIS A 44 -19.75 -9.20 15.39
C HIS A 44 -19.75 -10.22 14.24
N ALA A 45 -18.77 -11.13 14.22
CA ALA A 45 -18.66 -12.14 13.18
C ALA A 45 -19.98 -12.94 13.09
N GLY A 46 -20.66 -12.86 11.94
CA GLY A 46 -21.91 -13.58 11.68
C GLY A 46 -23.21 -12.86 12.08
N THR A 47 -23.17 -11.67 12.69
CA THR A 47 -24.42 -10.90 12.98
C THR A 47 -24.93 -10.13 11.77
N VAL A 48 -24.07 -9.87 10.78
CA VAL A 48 -24.45 -9.22 9.53
C VAL A 48 -24.87 -10.30 8.55
N SER A 49 -26.16 -10.36 8.24
CA SER A 49 -26.67 -11.26 7.21
C SER A 49 -26.11 -10.86 5.83
N ALA A 50 -25.98 -11.83 4.93
CA ALA A 50 -25.55 -11.56 3.55
C ALA A 50 -26.45 -10.51 2.88
N GLU A 51 -27.76 -10.54 3.18
CA GLU A 51 -28.73 -9.55 2.68
C GLU A 51 -28.44 -8.14 3.20
N MET A 52 -28.13 -7.99 4.49
CA MET A 52 -27.78 -6.70 5.07
C MET A 52 -26.47 -6.15 4.48
N ALA A 53 -25.47 -7.01 4.28
CA ALA A 53 -24.23 -6.64 3.64
C ALA A 53 -24.44 -6.20 2.18
N GLN A 54 -25.30 -6.92 1.43
CA GLN A 54 -25.63 -6.57 0.04
C GLN A 54 -26.33 -5.21 -0.03
N ARG A 55 -27.36 -4.99 0.81
CA ARG A 55 -28.06 -3.71 0.86
C ARG A 55 -27.12 -2.55 1.16
N HIS A 56 -26.22 -2.72 2.12
CA HIS A 56 -25.24 -1.70 2.45
C HIS A 56 -24.29 -1.41 1.28
N ALA A 57 -23.83 -2.46 0.59
CA ALA A 57 -22.99 -2.31 -0.60
C ALA A 57 -23.71 -1.55 -1.74
N ASP A 58 -24.98 -1.88 -1.98
CA ASP A 58 -25.79 -1.21 -3.01
C ASP A 58 -26.01 0.27 -2.68
N GLU A 59 -26.28 0.60 -1.41
CA GLU A 59 -26.45 1.97 -0.94
C GLU A 59 -25.17 2.82 -1.11
N GLU A 60 -24.02 2.29 -0.69
CA GLU A 60 -22.73 2.98 -0.84
C GLU A 60 -22.33 3.11 -2.31
N PHE A 61 -22.60 2.09 -3.13
CA PHE A 61 -22.36 2.15 -4.57
C PHE A 61 -23.22 3.23 -5.26
N ALA A 62 -24.48 3.35 -4.87
CA ALA A 62 -25.38 4.38 -5.39
C ALA A 62 -24.87 5.80 -5.05
N LYS A 63 -24.43 6.03 -3.80
CA LYS A 63 -23.82 7.31 -3.37
C LYS A 63 -22.58 7.65 -4.19
N HIS A 64 -21.67 6.70 -4.34
CA HIS A 64 -20.44 6.88 -5.12
C HIS A 64 -20.75 7.19 -6.58
N THR A 65 -21.69 6.46 -7.20
CA THR A 65 -22.08 6.68 -8.59
C THR A 65 -22.73 8.05 -8.79
N ALA A 66 -23.57 8.49 -7.86
CA ALA A 66 -24.14 9.84 -7.88
C ALA A 66 -23.05 10.92 -7.79
N ALA A 67 -22.07 10.75 -6.89
CA ALA A 67 -20.94 11.66 -6.77
C ALA A 67 -20.09 11.73 -8.05
N LEU A 68 -19.83 10.58 -8.69
CA LEU A 68 -19.14 10.53 -9.98
C LEU A 68 -19.90 11.30 -11.07
N ARG A 69 -21.22 11.09 -11.20
CA ARG A 69 -22.04 11.81 -12.19
C ARG A 69 -22.02 13.32 -11.96
N ILE A 70 -22.07 13.78 -10.71
CA ILE A 70 -21.96 15.21 -10.39
C ILE A 70 -20.58 15.74 -10.82
N ARG A 71 -19.51 14.99 -10.53
CA ARG A 71 -18.14 15.36 -10.93
C ARG A 71 -18.01 15.46 -12.45
N GLU A 72 -18.51 14.47 -13.18
CA GLU A 72 -18.51 14.45 -14.65
C GLU A 72 -19.33 15.58 -15.25
N ALA A 73 -20.47 15.93 -14.64
CA ALA A 73 -21.29 17.06 -15.09
C ALA A 73 -20.63 18.42 -14.81
N THR A 74 -19.83 18.52 -13.75
CA THR A 74 -19.17 19.78 -13.33
C THR A 74 -17.83 19.99 -14.04
N GLU A 75 -17.12 18.91 -14.34
CA GLU A 75 -15.83 18.92 -15.02
C GLU A 75 -15.96 18.25 -16.40
N PRO A 76 -16.30 19.02 -17.45
CA PRO A 76 -16.54 18.48 -18.79
C PRO A 76 -15.30 17.93 -19.48
N THR A 77 -14.10 18.11 -18.91
CA THR A 77 -12.84 17.61 -19.46
C THR A 77 -12.20 16.66 -18.47
N SER A 78 -12.31 15.35 -18.75
CA SER A 78 -11.68 14.31 -17.94
C SER A 78 -10.17 14.44 -17.98
N ASP A 79 -9.48 14.00 -16.92
CA ASP A 79 -8.01 13.90 -16.94
C ASP A 79 -7.51 12.96 -18.06
N PHE A 80 -8.36 12.04 -18.50
CA PHE A 80 -8.13 11.23 -19.69
C PHE A 80 -8.16 12.08 -20.97
N ASP A 81 -9.14 12.96 -21.13
CA ASP A 81 -9.24 13.85 -22.30
C ASP A 81 -8.03 14.80 -22.35
N LYS A 82 -7.63 15.36 -21.20
CA LYS A 82 -6.39 16.17 -21.09
C LYS A 82 -5.13 15.37 -21.42
N ALA A 83 -5.14 14.05 -21.22
CA ALA A 83 -4.03 13.17 -21.57
C ALA A 83 -4.05 12.83 -23.06
N VAL A 84 -5.22 12.59 -23.65
CA VAL A 84 -5.41 12.37 -25.09
C VAL A 84 -5.05 13.61 -25.88
N GLU A 85 -5.46 14.80 -25.45
CA GLU A 85 -5.06 16.07 -26.06
C GLU A 85 -3.54 16.28 -25.98
N ARG A 86 -2.89 15.90 -24.87
CA ARG A 86 -1.43 15.91 -24.76
C ARG A 86 -0.76 14.96 -25.75
N ILE A 87 -1.36 13.81 -26.03
CA ILE A 87 -0.84 12.83 -26.99
C ILE A 87 -1.13 13.25 -28.44
N GLN A 88 -2.29 13.85 -28.71
CA GLN A 88 -2.70 14.30 -30.05
C GLN A 88 -2.05 15.63 -30.45
N GLY A 89 -1.78 16.52 -29.47
CA GLY A 89 -1.09 17.79 -29.67
C GLY A 89 0.44 17.69 -29.68
N LEU A 90 0.99 16.49 -29.45
CA LEU A 90 2.39 16.18 -29.64
C LEU A 90 2.51 15.24 -30.85
N ASP A 91 3.09 15.73 -31.94
CA ASP A 91 3.73 14.87 -32.93
C ASP A 91 4.56 13.78 -32.23
N PRO A 92 4.67 12.55 -32.79
CA PRO A 92 5.31 11.43 -32.12
C PRO A 92 6.68 11.85 -31.62
N GLN A 93 6.91 11.73 -30.31
CA GLN A 93 8.19 12.03 -29.68
C GLN A 93 9.30 11.29 -30.45
N PRO A 94 10.28 11.99 -31.06
CA PRO A 94 11.43 11.31 -31.65
C PRO A 94 12.16 10.54 -30.54
N PRO A 95 12.79 9.40 -30.86
CA PRO A 95 13.34 8.49 -29.87
C PRO A 95 14.26 9.26 -28.90
N GLN A 96 14.06 9.04 -27.60
CA GLN A 96 14.93 9.63 -26.57
C GLN A 96 16.38 9.33 -26.95
N LYS A 97 17.15 10.36 -27.29
CA LYS A 97 18.59 10.21 -27.46
C LYS A 97 19.16 9.67 -26.15
N PRO A 98 20.05 8.66 -26.20
CA PRO A 98 20.67 8.14 -24.99
C PRO A 98 21.35 9.29 -24.24
N ALA A 99 21.22 9.28 -22.91
CA ALA A 99 21.77 10.27 -22.00
C ALA A 99 23.23 10.61 -22.39
N PRO A 100 23.65 11.89 -22.32
CA PRO A 100 25.01 12.26 -22.67
C PRO A 100 25.97 11.51 -21.74
N GLU A 101 26.85 10.69 -22.33
CA GLU A 101 28.00 10.11 -21.66
C GLU A 101 28.68 11.20 -20.82
N SER A 102 28.69 10.97 -19.51
CA SER A 102 29.50 11.75 -18.59
C SER A 102 30.96 11.67 -19.08
N ARG A 103 31.55 12.82 -19.40
CA ARG A 103 32.96 12.96 -19.77
C ARG A 103 33.83 12.12 -18.84
N PRO A 104 34.89 11.46 -19.34
CA PRO A 104 35.77 10.70 -18.48
C PRO A 104 36.43 11.70 -17.52
N VAL A 105 36.25 11.48 -16.22
CA VAL A 105 36.97 12.18 -15.18
C VAL A 105 38.45 11.91 -15.42
N LYS A 106 39.21 12.91 -15.89
CA LYS A 106 40.67 12.84 -15.93
C LYS A 106 41.14 12.69 -14.48
N ARG A 107 41.50 11.46 -14.12
CA ARG A 107 42.25 11.13 -12.91
C ARG A 107 43.55 11.94 -12.97
N LYS A 108 43.67 12.97 -12.14
CA LYS A 108 44.94 13.68 -11.93
C LYS A 108 45.95 12.64 -11.43
N GLN A 109 46.95 12.34 -12.25
CA GLN A 109 48.15 11.65 -11.81
C GLN A 109 48.94 12.64 -10.94
N ASN A 110 49.25 12.24 -9.71
CA ASN A 110 50.19 12.97 -8.87
C ASN A 110 51.57 12.99 -9.54
N PRO A 111 52.32 14.09 -9.52
CA PRO A 111 53.70 14.07 -9.99
C PRO A 111 54.54 13.28 -9.00
N LYS A 112 55.34 12.38 -9.57
CA LYS A 112 56.40 11.61 -8.92
C LYS A 112 57.45 12.57 -8.34
N GLU A 113 57.85 12.32 -7.09
CA GLU A 113 59.11 12.81 -6.54
C GLU A 113 60.29 12.19 -7.31
N THR A 114 61.13 13.04 -7.89
CA THR A 114 62.55 12.82 -8.25
C THR A 114 63.09 14.20 -8.67
N GLY A 115 64.12 14.82 -8.10
CA GLY A 115 65.01 14.56 -6.97
C GLY A 115 65.99 15.74 -6.86
N ASP A 116 66.59 15.90 -5.68
CA ASP A 116 68.03 16.04 -5.44
C ASP A 116 68.29 15.50 -4.02
#